data_AF-A0A970GXR2-F1
#
_entry.id   AF-A0A970GXR2-F1
#
_cell.length_a   1.000
_cell.length_b   1.000
_cell.length_c   1.000
_cell.angle_alpha   90.00
_cell.angle_beta   90.00
_cell.angle_gamma   90.00
#
_symmetry.space_group_name_H-M   'P 1'
#
loop_
_entity.id
_entity.type
_entity.pdbx_description
1 polymer ?
#
loop_
_entity_poly.entity_id
_entity_poly.type
_entity_poly.pdbx_seq_one_letter_code
_entity_poly.pdbx_strand_id
1 'polypeptide(L)' 'PTRRHAFLEDITNKVPKEFIRSSGRDALATLEATFAVIESYENGGALVRPHPLPNLHGEPSVVW' A
#
# COMPACT_ATOMS: atom_id res chain seq x y z
N PRO A 1 -7.34 18.81 -12.34
CA PRO A 1 -6.21 17.86 -12.36
C PRO A 1 -6.67 16.42 -12.68
N THR A 2 -6.27 15.88 -13.84
CA THR A 2 -6.61 14.51 -14.24
C THR A 2 -5.66 13.50 -13.58
N ARG A 3 -6.12 12.86 -12.50
CA ARG A 3 -5.39 11.86 -11.67
C ARG A 3 -4.74 10.69 -12.43
N ARG A 4 -5.08 10.49 -13.71
CA ARG A 4 -4.53 9.40 -14.56
C ARG A 4 -3.02 9.48 -14.77
N HIS A 5 -2.44 10.68 -14.75
CA HIS A 5 -1.01 10.87 -15.01
C HIS A 5 -0.18 11.08 -13.74
N ALA A 6 -0.77 10.94 -12.54
CA ALA A 6 -0.09 11.24 -11.27
C ALA A 6 1.21 10.44 -11.08
N PHE A 7 1.18 9.15 -11.43
CA PHE A 7 2.38 8.31 -11.37
C PHE A 7 3.49 8.82 -12.30
N LEU A 8 3.16 9.12 -13.56
CA LEU A 8 4.15 9.60 -14.54
C LEU A 8 4.71 10.98 -14.18
N GLU A 9 3.87 11.84 -13.62
CA GLU A 9 4.26 13.14 -13.07
C GLU A 9 5.29 12.98 -11.94
N ASP A 10 5.03 12.08 -10.99
CA ASP A 10 5.93 11.86 -9.84
C ASP A 10 7.28 11.26 -10.26
N ILE A 11 7.26 10.33 -11.23
CA ILE A 11 8.48 9.78 -11.82
C ILE A 11 9.29 10.87 -12.52
N THR A 12 8.62 11.72 -13.31
CA THR A 12 9.27 12.82 -14.04
C THR A 12 9.89 13.83 -13.07
N ASN A 13 9.19 14.13 -11.98
CA ASN A 13 9.63 15.06 -10.94
C ASN A 13 10.62 14.45 -9.94
N LYS A 14 11.05 13.20 -10.13
CA LYS A 14 11.99 12.47 -9.26
C LYS A 14 11.55 12.47 -7.79
N VAL A 15 10.25 12.36 -7.56
CA VAL A 15 9.68 12.24 -6.21
C VAL A 15 10.29 11.00 -5.52
N PRO A 16 10.64 11.08 -4.22
CA PRO A 16 11.14 9.92 -3.49
C PRO A 16 10.16 8.75 -3.57
N LYS A 17 10.68 7.52 -3.61
CA LYS A 17 9.89 6.30 -3.94
C LYS A 17 8.72 6.08 -2.98
N GLU A 18 8.89 6.47 -1.72
CA GLU A 18 7.91 6.40 -0.65
C GLU A 18 6.71 7.36 -0.84
N PHE A 19 6.85 8.38 -1.68
CA PHE A 19 5.82 9.39 -1.94
C PHE A 19 5.23 9.32 -3.35
N ILE A 20 5.64 8.34 -4.17
CA ILE A 20 5.08 8.15 -5.51
C ILE A 20 3.62 7.72 -5.37
N ARG A 21 2.73 8.51 -5.99
CA ARG A 21 1.29 8.24 -6.00
C ARG A 21 0.96 7.09 -6.95
N SER A 22 -0.05 6.31 -6.59
CA SER A 22 -0.51 5.16 -7.38
C SER A 22 0.61 4.13 -7.60
N SER A 23 1.44 3.95 -6.58
CA SER A 23 2.56 3.01 -6.61
C SER A 23 2.10 1.57 -6.35
N GLY A 24 2.99 0.60 -6.57
CA GLY A 24 2.74 -0.79 -6.18
C GLY A 24 2.50 -0.96 -4.66
N ARG A 25 3.04 -0.06 -3.82
CA ARG A 25 2.78 -0.07 -2.37
C ARG A 25 1.33 0.31 -2.06
N ASP A 26 0.77 1.27 -2.78
CA ASP A 26 -0.64 1.66 -2.63
C ASP A 26 -1.57 0.52 -3.08
N ALA A 27 -1.19 -0.17 -4.17
CA ALA A 27 -1.92 -1.35 -4.63
C ALA A 27 -1.87 -2.48 -3.60
N LEU A 28 -0.70 -2.75 -3.01
CA LEU A 28 -0.56 -3.77 -1.96
C LEU A 28 -1.36 -3.40 -0.70
N ALA A 29 -1.35 -2.14 -0.27
CA ALA A 29 -2.17 -1.65 0.84
C ALA A 29 -3.67 -1.92 0.60
N THR A 30 -4.12 -1.72 -0.64
CA THR A 30 -5.52 -1.95 -1.04
C THR A 30 -5.86 -3.44 -1.02
N LEU A 31 -4.95 -4.29 -1.47
CA LEU A 31 -5.12 -5.75 -1.41
C LEU A 31 -5.20 -6.24 0.04
N GLU A 32 -4.29 -5.81 0.92
CA GLU A 32 -4.34 -6.14 2.35
C GLU A 32 -5.64 -5.70 3.01
N ALA A 33 -6.13 -4.49 2.67
CA ALA A 33 -7.43 -4.02 3.15
C ALA A 33 -8.58 -4.91 2.65
N THR A 34 -8.52 -5.38 1.40
CA THR A 34 -9.53 -6.27 0.83
C THR A 34 -9.56 -7.61 1.56
N PHE A 35 -8.40 -8.22 1.79
CA PHE A 35 -8.31 -9.47 2.54
C PHE A 35 -8.78 -9.33 3.99
N ALA A 36 -8.44 -8.23 4.67
CA ALA A 36 -8.94 -7.97 6.02
C ALA A 36 -10.47 -7.85 6.07
N VAL A 37 -11.09 -7.25 5.04
CA VAL A 37 -12.55 -7.17 4.92
C VAL A 37 -13.16 -8.55 4.66
N ILE A 38 -12.54 -9.37 3.82
CA ILE A 38 -12.98 -10.76 3.57
C ILE A 38 -12.93 -11.56 4.88
N GLU A 39 -11.81 -11.50 5.61
CA GLU A 39 -11.65 -12.19 6.89
C GLU A 39 -12.64 -11.69 7.95
N SER A 40 -12.87 -10.38 8.01
CA SER A 40 -13.90 -9.78 8.86
C SER A 40 -15.27 -10.38 8.55
N TYR A 41 -15.64 -10.47 7.28
CA TYR A 41 -16.92 -11.06 6.85
C TYR A 41 -17.02 -12.54 7.24
N GLU A 42 -15.97 -13.33 6.98
CA GLU A 42 -15.93 -14.76 7.30
C GLU A 42 -16.02 -15.03 8.82
N ASN A 43 -15.54 -14.09 9.65
CA ASN A 43 -15.62 -14.16 11.11
C ASN A 43 -16.80 -13.38 11.71
N GLY A 44 -17.88 -13.16 10.94
CA GLY A 44 -19.12 -12.58 11.47
C GLY A 44 -19.06 -11.07 11.75
N GLY A 45 -18.22 -10.34 11.03
CA GLY A 45 -18.03 -8.89 11.17
C GLY A 45 -17.01 -8.51 12.25
N ALA A 46 -16.06 -9.39 12.56
CA ALA A 46 -15.00 -9.11 13.52
C ALA A 46 -14.08 -7.97 13.05
N LEU A 47 -13.57 -7.16 13.98
CA LEU A 47 -12.60 -6.12 13.66
C LEU A 47 -11.24 -6.75 13.34
N VAL A 48 -10.87 -6.78 12.06
CA VAL A 48 -9.60 -7.32 11.58
C VAL A 48 -8.64 -6.18 11.22
N ARG A 49 -7.39 -6.27 11.70
CA ARG A 49 -6.31 -5.35 11.34
C ARG A 49 -5.56 -5.92 10.12
N PRO A 50 -5.43 -5.17 9.01
CA PRO A 50 -4.61 -5.60 7.87
C PRO A 50 -3.14 -5.82 8.25
N HIS A 51 -2.46 -6.73 7.57
CA HIS A 51 -1.04 -6.99 7.83
C HIS A 51 -0.17 -5.77 7.51
N PRO A 52 0.89 -5.52 8.29
CA PRO A 52 1.80 -4.43 8.01
C PRO A 52 2.53 -4.68 6.68
N LEU A 53 2.63 -3.63 5.86
CA LEU A 53 3.37 -3.70 4.60
C LEU A 53 4.88 -3.79 4.86
N PRO A 54 5.64 -4.47 3.98
CA PRO A 54 7.10 -4.52 4.06
C PRO A 54 7.70 -3.11 4.17
N ASN A 55 8.75 -2.94 4.97
CA ASN A 55 9.39 -1.64 5.12
C ASN A 55 10.08 -1.22 3.81
N LEU A 56 9.77 -0.01 3.34
CA LEU A 56 10.43 0.58 2.16
C LEU A 56 11.68 1.39 2.56
N HIS A 57 11.80 1.73 3.84
CA HIS A 57 12.89 2.52 4.43
C HIS A 57 13.46 1.79 5.63
N GLY A 58 14.79 1.83 5.80
CA GLY A 58 15.54 0.97 6.72
C GLY A 58 16.14 -0.25 6.03
N GLU A 59 17.13 -0.88 6.67
CA GLU A 59 17.79 -2.11 6.21
C GLU A 59 16.72 -3.19 5.91
N PRO A 60 16.61 -3.69 4.66
CA PRO A 60 15.64 -4.74 4.30
C PRO A 60 15.78 -6.03 5.11
N SER A 61 16.93 -6.22 5.77
CA SER A 61 17.26 -7.37 6.59
C SER A 61 16.60 -7.37 7.98
N VAL A 62 15.96 -6.28 8.41
CA VAL A 62 15.51 -6.07 9.82
C VAL A 62 14.01 -6.33 10.04
N VAL A 63 13.29 -6.91 9.08
CA VAL A 63 11.85 -7.18 9.23
C VAL A 63 11.58 -8.69 9.36
N TRP A 64 11.65 -9.21 10.59
CA TRP A 64 11.13 -10.52 11.00
C TRP A 64 10.51 -10.41 12.39
#